data_AF-A0A7S2NG49-F1
#
_entry.id   AF-A0A7S2NG49-F1
#
_cell.length_a   1.000
_cell.length_b   1.000
_cell.length_c   1.000
_cell.angle_alpha   90.00
_cell.angle_beta   90.00
_cell.angle_gamma   90.00
#
_symmetry.space_group_name_H-M   'P 1'
#
loop_
_entity.id
_entity.type
_entity.pdbx_description
1 polymer ?
#
loop_
_entity_poly.entity_id
_entity_poly.type
_entity_poly.pdbx_seq_one_letter_code
_entity_poly.pdbx_strand_id
1 'polypeptide(L)'
;KEYQLVKRVRHAAAEALGKLARQTPRAIEKVEDSVLDLLDHTDADVRSAAVSAIVQFTGSACEKAVVKALDLLSTPTTTRNAQHLRTAAEIVLVKLLPLTSADQKRTHVQKVVDKLKSRGQNLEASEAAFHVLSRMGSGAAKEVP
;
A
#
# COMPACT_ATOMS: atom_id res chain seq x y z
N LYS A 1 -9.98 4.89 -28.55
CA LYS A 1 -11.16 5.24 -27.72
C LYS A 1 -11.44 4.17 -26.65
N GLU A 2 -11.40 2.88 -26.99
CA GLU A 2 -11.62 1.76 -26.04
C GLU A 2 -10.67 1.74 -24.84
N TYR A 3 -9.37 2.00 -25.03
CA TYR A 3 -8.40 2.05 -23.93
C TYR A 3 -8.78 3.06 -22.83
N GLN A 4 -9.33 4.22 -23.22
CA GLN A 4 -9.78 5.26 -22.29
C GLN A 4 -11.06 4.86 -21.55
N LEU A 5 -11.93 4.06 -22.20
CA LEU A 5 -13.13 3.51 -21.57
C LEU A 5 -12.76 2.45 -20.53
N VAL A 6 -11.84 1.54 -20.87
CA VAL A 6 -11.40 0.46 -19.96
C VAL A 6 -10.79 1.02 -18.69
N LYS A 7 -9.96 2.07 -18.76
CA LYS A 7 -9.39 2.68 -17.55
C LYS A 7 -10.44 3.38 -16.68
N ARG A 8 -11.43 4.05 -17.29
CA ARG A 8 -12.52 4.70 -16.55
C ARG A 8 -13.38 3.68 -15.82
N VAL A 9 -13.65 2.54 -16.46
CA VAL A 9 -14.35 1.41 -15.84
C VAL A 9 -13.54 0.86 -14.66
N ARG A 10 -12.23 0.63 -14.83
CA ARG A 10 -11.36 0.15 -13.74
C ARG A 10 -11.29 1.13 -12.57
N HIS A 11 -11.18 2.42 -12.84
CA HIS A 11 -11.21 3.47 -11.82
C HIS A 11 -12.53 3.44 -11.03
N ALA A 12 -13.67 3.48 -11.72
CA ALA A 12 -14.99 3.46 -11.08
C ALA A 12 -15.22 2.16 -10.29
N ALA A 13 -14.74 1.02 -10.81
CA ALA A 13 -14.82 -0.26 -10.12
C ALA A 13 -14.01 -0.25 -8.82
N ALA A 14 -12.75 0.22 -8.86
CA ALA A 14 -11.93 0.33 -7.65
C ALA A 14 -12.56 1.26 -6.62
N GLU A 15 -13.09 2.42 -7.04
CA GLU A 15 -13.78 3.34 -6.12
C GLU A 15 -15.02 2.71 -5.47
N ALA A 16 -15.84 2.01 -6.26
CA ALA A 16 -17.01 1.29 -5.76
C ALA A 16 -16.62 0.19 -4.76
N LEU A 17 -15.55 -0.56 -5.05
CA LEU A 17 -15.00 -1.57 -4.15
C LEU A 17 -14.47 -0.98 -2.84
N GLY A 18 -13.84 0.20 -2.88
CA GLY A 18 -13.44 0.91 -1.66
C GLY A 18 -14.62 1.28 -0.76
N LYS A 19 -15.69 1.80 -1.35
CA LYS A 19 -16.94 2.10 -0.63
C LYS A 19 -17.56 0.83 -0.05
N LEU A 20 -17.55 -0.27 -0.81
CA LEU A 20 -18.07 -1.56 -0.36
C LEU A 20 -17.23 -2.14 0.78
N ALA A 21 -15.90 -2.07 0.73
CA ALA A 21 -15.01 -2.56 1.79
C ALA A 21 -15.33 -1.93 3.15
N ARG A 22 -15.71 -0.64 3.16
CA ARG A 22 -16.11 0.08 4.36
C ARG A 22 -17.47 -0.36 4.91
N GLN A 23 -18.43 -0.64 4.02
CA GLN A 23 -19.81 -0.98 4.41
C GLN A 23 -20.01 -2.47 4.66
N THR A 24 -19.25 -3.31 3.98
CA THR A 24 -19.38 -4.78 4.01
C THR A 24 -17.99 -5.41 3.86
N PRO A 25 -17.18 -5.45 4.94
CA PRO A 25 -15.81 -5.97 4.89
C PRO A 25 -15.72 -7.40 4.33
N ARG A 26 -16.67 -8.28 4.68
CA ARG A 26 -16.70 -9.66 4.16
C ARG A 26 -16.88 -9.77 2.65
N ALA A 27 -17.45 -8.75 2.00
CA ALA A 27 -17.62 -8.75 0.55
C ALA A 27 -16.29 -8.50 -0.17
N ILE A 28 -15.33 -7.84 0.49
CA ILE A 28 -14.03 -7.53 -0.12
C ILE A 28 -13.09 -8.73 -0.13
N GLU A 29 -13.26 -9.70 0.77
CA GLU A 29 -12.40 -10.90 0.88
C GLU A 29 -12.27 -11.68 -0.44
N LYS A 30 -13.29 -11.61 -1.31
CA LYS A 30 -13.30 -12.31 -2.61
C LYS A 30 -12.56 -11.56 -3.73
N VAL A 31 -12.31 -10.28 -3.55
CA VAL A 31 -11.78 -9.38 -4.59
C VAL A 31 -10.57 -8.58 -4.12
N GLU A 32 -10.16 -8.74 -2.86
CA GLU A 32 -9.03 -8.02 -2.26
C GLU A 32 -7.75 -8.23 -3.06
N ASP A 33 -7.44 -9.46 -3.48
CA ASP A 33 -6.25 -9.75 -4.27
C ASP A 33 -6.29 -9.02 -5.63
N SER A 34 -7.45 -8.99 -6.29
CA SER A 34 -7.62 -8.24 -7.55
C SER A 34 -7.45 -6.74 -7.37
N VAL A 35 -7.90 -6.17 -6.24
CA VAL A 35 -7.69 -4.75 -5.94
C VAL A 35 -6.22 -4.47 -5.61
N LEU A 36 -5.55 -5.38 -4.90
CA LEU A 36 -4.12 -5.28 -4.61
C LEU A 36 -3.27 -5.33 -5.88
N ASP A 37 -3.64 -6.17 -6.86
CA ASP A 37 -2.97 -6.22 -8.16
C ASP A 37 -3.09 -4.93 -8.98
N LEU A 38 -4.14 -4.13 -8.74
CA LEU A 38 -4.28 -2.82 -9.38
C LEU A 38 -3.24 -1.79 -8.90
N LEU A 39 -2.54 -2.04 -7.78
CA LEU A 39 -1.39 -1.23 -7.38
C LEU A 39 -0.26 -1.32 -8.41
N ASP A 40 -0.12 -2.47 -9.08
CA ASP A 40 0.93 -2.72 -10.09
C ASP A 40 0.52 -2.25 -11.50
N HIS A 41 -0.69 -1.72 -11.65
CA HIS A 41 -1.23 -1.33 -12.95
C HIS A 41 -0.39 -0.22 -13.62
N THR A 42 -0.29 -0.22 -14.95
CA THR A 42 0.53 0.74 -15.70
C THR A 42 -0.06 2.15 -15.72
N ASP A 43 -1.38 2.25 -15.71
CA ASP A 43 -2.13 3.52 -15.67
C ASP A 43 -2.18 4.12 -14.25
N ALA A 44 -1.81 5.39 -14.12
CA ALA A 44 -1.75 6.11 -12.85
C ALA A 44 -3.13 6.36 -12.22
N ASP A 45 -4.17 6.60 -13.02
CA ASP A 45 -5.53 6.85 -12.54
C ASP A 45 -6.09 5.58 -11.89
N VAL A 46 -5.77 4.42 -12.47
CA VAL A 46 -6.18 3.11 -11.94
C VAL A 46 -5.46 2.79 -10.63
N ARG A 47 -4.14 3.02 -10.56
CA ARG A 47 -3.38 2.85 -9.32
C ARG A 47 -3.90 3.76 -8.20
N SER A 48 -4.19 5.01 -8.52
CA SER A 48 -4.72 5.98 -7.55
C SER A 48 -6.09 5.56 -7.00
N ALA A 49 -6.96 5.02 -7.86
CA ALA A 49 -8.24 4.47 -7.44
C ALA A 49 -8.06 3.22 -6.57
N ALA A 50 -7.11 2.35 -6.90
CA ALA A 50 -6.78 1.17 -6.09
C ALA A 50 -6.30 1.57 -4.69
N VAL A 51 -5.38 2.53 -4.58
CA VAL A 51 -4.93 3.07 -3.27
C VAL A 51 -6.12 3.62 -2.50
N SER A 52 -6.98 4.41 -3.15
CA SER A 52 -8.17 5.00 -2.53
C SER A 52 -9.16 3.93 -2.04
N ALA A 53 -9.24 2.78 -2.70
CA ALA A 53 -10.03 1.64 -2.27
C ALA A 53 -9.41 0.91 -1.08
N ILE A 54 -8.10 0.62 -1.18
CA ILE A 54 -7.33 -0.15 -0.20
C ILE A 54 -7.28 0.57 1.15
N VAL A 55 -7.19 1.90 1.19
CA VAL A 55 -7.20 2.64 2.46
C VAL A 55 -8.53 2.53 3.22
N GLN A 56 -9.57 1.99 2.61
CA GLN A 56 -10.85 1.68 3.25
C GLN A 56 -10.93 0.22 3.76
N PHE A 57 -9.91 -0.60 3.51
CA PHE A 57 -9.88 -1.99 3.95
C PHE A 57 -9.80 -2.07 5.48
N THR A 58 -10.46 -3.09 6.03
CA THR A 58 -10.47 -3.37 7.47
C THR A 58 -10.24 -4.87 7.69
N GLY A 59 -9.93 -5.28 8.92
CA GLY A 59 -9.72 -6.69 9.26
C GLY A 59 -8.57 -7.34 8.49
N SER A 60 -8.77 -8.56 8.00
CA SER A 60 -7.74 -9.34 7.28
C SER A 60 -7.28 -8.68 5.98
N ALA A 61 -8.18 -7.99 5.28
CA ALA A 61 -7.86 -7.27 4.04
C ALA A 61 -6.85 -6.13 4.28
N CYS A 62 -6.97 -5.44 5.43
CA CYS A 62 -6.04 -4.41 5.86
C CYS A 62 -4.62 -4.99 6.04
N GLU A 63 -4.51 -6.12 6.73
CA GLU A 63 -3.22 -6.78 6.96
C GLU A 63 -2.57 -7.23 5.64
N LYS A 64 -3.33 -7.85 4.73
CA LYS A 64 -2.83 -8.23 3.41
C LYS A 64 -2.33 -7.02 2.61
N ALA A 65 -3.06 -5.90 2.67
CA ALA A 65 -2.66 -4.68 2.00
C ALA A 65 -1.35 -4.10 2.56
N VAL A 66 -1.15 -4.14 3.87
CA VAL A 66 0.11 -3.74 4.52
C VAL A 66 1.26 -4.63 4.04
N VAL A 67 1.08 -5.95 4.02
CA VAL A 67 2.11 -6.88 3.55
C VAL A 67 2.49 -6.60 2.10
N LYS A 68 1.51 -6.48 1.19
CA LYS A 68 1.77 -6.14 -0.22
C LYS A 68 2.51 -4.80 -0.35
N ALA A 69 2.11 -3.79 0.43
CA ALA A 69 2.76 -2.48 0.39
C ALA A 69 4.22 -2.54 0.89
N LEU A 70 4.52 -3.37 1.89
CA LEU A 70 5.91 -3.61 2.30
C LEU A 70 6.73 -4.21 1.15
N ASP A 71 6.19 -5.17 0.41
CA ASP A 71 6.87 -5.78 -0.74
C ASP A 71 7.11 -4.74 -1.85
N LEU A 72 6.11 -3.91 -2.14
CA LEU A 72 6.19 -2.84 -3.14
C LEU A 72 7.24 -1.78 -2.78
N LEU A 73 7.48 -1.54 -1.49
CA LEU A 73 8.54 -0.64 -1.02
C LEU A 73 9.93 -1.12 -1.45
N SER A 74 10.12 -2.44 -1.61
CA SER A 74 11.38 -3.06 -2.04
C SER A 74 11.49 -3.27 -3.55
N THR A 75 10.54 -2.77 -4.34
CA THR A 75 10.56 -2.93 -5.80
C THR A 75 11.86 -2.38 -6.41
N PRO A 76 12.53 -3.14 -7.31
CA PRO A 76 13.74 -2.69 -7.98
C PRO A 76 13.49 -1.42 -8.79
N THR A 77 14.46 -0.50 -8.81
CA THR A 77 14.41 0.74 -9.61
C THR A 77 14.30 0.50 -11.11
N THR A 78 14.75 -0.66 -11.59
CA THR A 78 14.61 -1.09 -12.98
C THR A 78 13.16 -1.35 -13.38
N THR A 79 12.24 -1.42 -12.42
CA THR A 79 10.80 -1.52 -12.70
C THR A 79 10.29 -0.19 -13.27
N ARG A 80 9.67 -0.22 -14.45
CA ARG A 80 9.23 0.97 -15.21
C ARG A 80 8.38 1.96 -14.40
N ASN A 81 7.65 1.49 -13.39
CA ASN A 81 6.78 2.27 -12.50
C ASN A 81 7.23 2.24 -11.02
N ALA A 82 8.47 1.85 -10.72
CA ALA A 82 8.98 1.66 -9.35
C ALA A 82 8.65 2.83 -8.41
N GLN A 83 8.89 4.06 -8.86
CA GLN A 83 8.62 5.24 -8.04
C GLN A 83 7.14 5.36 -7.65
N HIS A 84 6.24 5.09 -8.59
CA HIS A 84 4.81 5.12 -8.32
C HIS A 84 4.37 3.99 -7.40
N LEU A 85 4.96 2.79 -7.54
CA LEU A 85 4.71 1.66 -6.64
C LEU A 85 5.13 2.00 -5.22
N ARG A 86 6.28 2.66 -5.04
CA ARG A 86 6.75 3.14 -3.74
C ARG A 86 5.85 4.23 -3.16
N THR A 87 5.41 5.19 -3.96
CA THR A 87 4.46 6.21 -3.49
C THR A 87 3.13 5.58 -3.07
N ALA A 88 2.60 4.64 -3.85
CA ALA A 88 1.38 3.92 -3.49
C ALA A 88 1.57 3.12 -2.19
N ALA A 89 2.68 2.38 -2.08
CA ALA A 89 3.05 1.63 -0.90
C ALA A 89 3.16 2.54 0.33
N GLU A 90 3.81 3.69 0.20
CA GLU A 90 3.93 4.66 1.28
C GLU A 90 2.56 5.13 1.78
N ILE A 91 1.66 5.51 0.87
CA ILE A 91 0.31 5.96 1.25
C ILE A 91 -0.44 4.84 1.98
N VAL A 92 -0.40 3.62 1.45
CA VAL A 92 -1.05 2.45 2.06
C VAL A 92 -0.48 2.18 3.45
N LEU A 93 0.84 2.15 3.60
CA LEU A 93 1.49 1.90 4.90
C LEU A 93 1.17 2.99 5.91
N VAL A 94 1.30 4.26 5.56
CA VAL A 94 1.01 5.38 6.47
C VAL A 94 -0.44 5.36 6.95
N LYS A 95 -1.39 4.93 6.09
CA LYS A 95 -2.81 4.89 6.44
C LYS A 95 -3.24 3.62 7.16
N LEU A 96 -2.69 2.46 6.80
CA LEU A 96 -3.15 1.17 7.28
C LEU A 96 -2.32 0.60 8.43
N LEU A 97 -1.02 0.89 8.52
CA LEU A 97 -0.20 0.44 9.66
C LEU A 97 -0.78 0.82 11.03
N PRO A 98 -1.33 2.04 11.24
CA PRO A 98 -1.93 2.38 12.53
C PRO A 98 -3.16 1.52 12.88
N LEU A 99 -3.79 0.92 11.88
CA LEU A 99 -5.04 0.14 11.98
C LEU A 99 -4.81 -1.36 12.16
N THR A 100 -3.58 -1.86 12.02
CA THR A 100 -3.24 -3.27 12.31
C THR A 100 -3.20 -3.51 13.82
N SER A 101 -3.22 -4.78 14.24
CA SER A 101 -3.06 -5.14 15.66
C SER A 101 -1.73 -4.60 16.21
N ALA A 102 -1.61 -4.44 17.53
CA ALA A 102 -0.38 -3.93 18.15
C ALA A 102 0.84 -4.80 17.80
N ASP A 103 0.68 -6.13 17.85
CA ASP A 103 1.75 -7.07 17.52
C ASP A 103 2.16 -6.96 16.04
N GLN A 104 1.19 -6.92 15.13
CA GLN A 104 1.45 -6.74 13.69
C GLN A 104 2.10 -5.39 13.40
N LYS A 105 1.60 -4.32 14.03
CA LYS A 105 2.10 -2.96 13.84
C LYS A 105 3.58 -2.89 14.19
N ARG A 106 3.97 -3.40 15.36
CA ARG A 106 5.37 -3.51 15.78
C ARG A 106 6.19 -4.28 14.75
N THR A 107 5.74 -5.45 14.32
CA THR A 107 6.44 -6.26 13.31
C THR A 107 6.60 -5.52 11.98
N HIS A 108 5.56 -4.86 11.50
CA HIS A 108 5.60 -4.16 10.21
C HIS A 108 6.44 -2.88 10.27
N VAL A 109 6.34 -2.11 11.36
CA VAL A 109 7.22 -0.96 11.59
C VAL A 109 8.68 -1.41 11.63
N GLN A 110 8.98 -2.54 12.29
CA GLN A 110 10.33 -3.11 12.27
C GLN A 110 10.80 -3.42 10.84
N LYS A 111 9.95 -4.04 10.01
CA LYS A 111 10.28 -4.29 8.59
C LYS A 111 10.56 -3.00 7.81
N VAL A 112 9.84 -1.91 8.09
CA VAL A 112 10.12 -0.59 7.48
C VAL A 112 11.48 -0.06 7.96
N VAL A 113 11.80 -0.20 9.26
CA VAL A 113 13.11 0.17 9.81
C VAL A 113 14.24 -0.66 9.20
N ASP A 114 14.05 -1.96 9.01
CA ASP A 114 15.06 -2.83 8.40
C ASP A 114 15.34 -2.41 6.95
N LYS A 115 14.29 -2.05 6.19
CA LYS A 115 14.43 -1.47 4.85
C LYS A 115 15.18 -0.13 4.87
N LEU A 116 14.93 0.73 5.86
CA LEU A 116 15.70 1.96 6.05
C LEU A 116 17.18 1.68 6.33
N LYS A 117 17.49 0.66 7.14
CA LYS A 117 18.86 0.25 7.48
C LYS A 117 19.60 -0.39 6.30
N SER A 118 18.89 -1.01 5.36
CA SER A 118 19.45 -1.62 4.15
C SER A 118 19.92 -0.63 3.06
N ARG A 119 20.20 0.64 3.41
CA ARG A 119 20.51 1.77 2.50
C ARG A 119 21.62 1.49 1.49
N GLY A 120 22.60 0.65 1.84
CA GLY A 120 23.68 0.24 0.92
C GLY A 120 23.23 -0.71 -0.20
N GLN A 121 22.07 -1.35 -0.09
CA GLN A 121 21.55 -2.32 -1.06
C GLN A 121 20.43 -1.74 -1.93
N ASN A 122 19.62 -0.83 -1.40
CA ASN A 122 18.54 -0.18 -2.13
C ASN A 122 18.23 1.21 -1.57
N LEU A 123 18.98 2.22 -2.04
CA LEU A 123 18.86 3.61 -1.58
C LEU A 123 17.41 4.12 -1.63
N GLU A 124 16.72 3.82 -2.71
CA GLU A 124 15.36 4.30 -2.98
C GLU A 124 14.31 3.65 -2.09
N ALA A 125 14.44 2.34 -1.82
CA ALA A 125 13.59 1.67 -0.84
C ALA A 125 13.81 2.24 0.56
N SER A 126 15.07 2.59 0.90
CA SER A 126 15.39 3.23 2.17
C SER A 126 14.84 4.65 2.26
N GLU A 127 14.86 5.43 1.18
CA GLU A 127 14.22 6.75 1.14
C GLU A 127 12.69 6.65 1.30
N ALA A 128 12.05 5.72 0.61
CA ALA A 128 10.63 5.45 0.79
C ALA A 128 10.31 5.05 2.25
N ALA A 129 11.15 4.19 2.86
CA ALA A 129 11.01 3.81 4.25
C ALA A 129 11.20 4.99 5.21
N PHE A 130 12.14 5.89 4.91
CA PHE A 130 12.33 7.13 5.65
C PHE A 130 11.07 8.00 5.60
N HIS A 131 10.46 8.16 4.43
CA HIS A 131 9.23 8.93 4.29
C HIS A 131 8.05 8.33 5.07
N VAL A 132 7.87 7.00 5.01
CA VAL A 132 6.86 6.28 5.80
C VAL A 132 7.04 6.59 7.30
N LEU A 133 8.24 6.37 7.84
CA LEU A 133 8.52 6.60 9.26
C LEU A 133 8.36 8.06 9.65
N SER A 134 8.82 8.99 8.81
CA SER A 134 8.68 10.43 9.02
C SER A 134 7.21 10.86 9.09
N ARG A 135 6.35 10.29 8.23
CA ARG A 135 4.91 10.59 8.21
C ARG A 135 4.14 9.93 9.36
N MET A 136 4.60 8.78 9.87
CA MET A 136 4.03 8.18 11.07
C MET A 136 4.43 8.92 12.35
N GLY A 137 5.51 9.71 12.31
CA GLY A 137 5.98 10.52 13.43
C GLY A 137 6.61 9.71 14.56
N SER A 138 6.78 10.33 15.73
CA SER A 138 7.47 9.74 16.89
C SER A 138 6.77 8.51 17.49
N GLY A 139 5.51 8.25 17.12
CA GLY A 139 4.80 7.02 17.48
C GLY A 139 5.48 5.77 16.91
N ALA A 140 5.96 5.83 15.66
CA ALA A 140 6.65 4.72 15.02
C ALA A 140 7.96 4.35 15.72
N ALA A 141 8.68 5.34 16.26
CA ALA A 141 9.94 5.11 16.97
C ALA A 141 9.73 4.40 18.31
N LYS A 142 8.55 4.51 18.93
CA LYS A 142 8.20 3.80 20.18
C LYS A 142 7.77 2.35 19.96
N GLU A 143 7.44 2.00 18.72
CA GLU A 143 7.04 0.64 18.34
C GLU A 143 8.25 -0.26 18.05
N VAL A 144 9.45 0.32 17.97
CA VAL A 144 10.72 -0.39 17.67
C VAL A 144 11.45 -0.64 19.01
N PRO A 145 11.86 -1.89 19.30
CA PRO A 145 12.64 -2.20 20.50
C PRO A 145 14.04 -1.60 20.51
#